data_AF-A0AA42U931-F1
#
_entry.id   AF-A0AA42U931-F1
#
_cell.length_a   1.000
_cell.length_b   1.000
_cell.length_c   1.000
_cell.angle_alpha   90.00
_cell.angle_beta   90.00
_cell.angle_gamma   90.00
#
_symmetry.space_group_name_H-M   'P 1'
#
loop_
_entity.id
_entity.type
_entity.pdbx_description
1 polymer ?
#
loop_
_entity_poly.entity_id
_entity_poly.type
_entity_poly.pdbx_seq_one_letter_code
_entity_poly.pdbx_strand_id
1 'polypeptide(L)'
;MTLFKKLITTTNFLEVYTTSTSFGISFANTSKSTKFFKIIEKHCPSNIESKNPIDKTVSFKLEEMPNVLVNIRNRFFHYKFGEGQSNITIKDIANTDDFFKVFNKAICSYLSVITLNICYKDIK
;
A
#
# COMPACT_ATOMS: atom_id res chain seq x y z
N MET A 1 -15.05 3.11 3.77
CA MET A 1 -13.85 2.49 4.39
C MET A 1 -14.19 1.63 5.60
N THR A 2 -15.26 1.95 6.32
CA THR A 2 -15.81 1.21 7.45
C THR A 2 -16.07 -0.26 7.12
N LEU A 3 -16.61 -0.56 5.93
CA LEU A 3 -16.88 -1.93 5.50
C LEU A 3 -15.61 -2.79 5.32
N PHE A 4 -14.54 -2.22 4.75
CA PHE A 4 -13.29 -2.95 4.50
C PHE A 4 -12.51 -3.21 5.78
N LYS A 5 -12.44 -2.19 6.65
CA LYS A 5 -11.85 -2.34 7.98
C LYS A 5 -12.63 -3.37 8.80
N LYS A 6 -13.97 -3.33 8.71
CA LYS A 6 -14.88 -4.30 9.34
C LYS A 6 -14.67 -5.70 8.77
N LEU A 7 -14.55 -5.87 7.45
CA LEU A 7 -14.28 -7.17 6.81
C LEU A 7 -13.00 -7.80 7.37
N ILE A 8 -11.90 -7.03 7.40
CA ILE A 8 -10.61 -7.48 7.90
C ILE A 8 -10.66 -7.85 9.39
N THR A 9 -11.39 -7.09 10.22
CA THR A 9 -11.50 -7.34 11.66
C THR A 9 -12.56 -8.39 12.04
N THR A 10 -13.57 -8.63 11.20
CA THR A 10 -14.67 -9.58 11.51
C THR A 10 -14.20 -11.02 11.38
N THR A 11 -13.28 -11.27 10.46
CA THR A 11 -12.52 -12.51 10.46
C THR A 11 -11.37 -12.36 11.47
N ASN A 12 -11.16 -13.31 12.40
CA ASN A 12 -9.89 -13.49 13.15
C ASN A 12 -8.68 -13.82 12.21
N PHE A 13 -8.72 -13.32 10.98
CA PHE A 13 -7.80 -13.46 9.86
C PHE A 13 -6.46 -12.78 10.14
N LEU A 14 -6.51 -11.61 10.78
CA LEU A 14 -5.31 -10.89 11.15
C LEU A 14 -4.50 -11.71 12.18
N GLU A 15 -5.10 -12.20 13.28
CA GLU A 15 -4.33 -12.86 14.35
C GLU A 15 -3.48 -14.08 13.94
N VAL A 16 -3.83 -14.80 12.86
CA VAL A 16 -3.09 -15.99 12.42
C VAL A 16 -1.97 -15.66 11.42
N TYR A 17 -2.08 -14.56 10.66
CA TYR A 17 -1.17 -14.20 9.57
C TYR A 17 -0.47 -12.84 9.73
N THR A 18 -0.86 -12.03 10.72
CA THR A 18 -0.35 -10.66 10.98
C THR A 18 1.14 -10.60 11.22
N THR A 19 1.70 -11.59 11.88
CA THR A 19 3.06 -11.50 12.40
C THR A 19 4.15 -11.83 11.39
N SER A 20 3.83 -12.49 10.27
CA SER A 20 4.87 -13.07 9.38
C SER A 20 4.77 -12.68 7.91
N THR A 21 3.66 -12.07 7.47
CA THR A 21 3.44 -11.81 6.03
C THR A 21 3.76 -10.36 5.67
N SER A 22 4.78 -10.18 4.83
CA SER A 22 5.20 -8.87 4.34
C SER A 22 5.10 -8.75 2.82
N PHE A 23 4.72 -7.57 2.34
CA PHE A 23 4.58 -7.26 0.92
C PHE A 23 5.65 -6.26 0.52
N GLY A 24 6.50 -6.67 -0.44
CA GLY A 24 7.50 -5.80 -1.05
C GLY A 24 6.94 -5.03 -2.25
N ILE A 25 7.21 -3.74 -2.29
CA ILE A 25 6.96 -2.86 -3.45
C ILE A 25 8.32 -2.40 -3.98
N SER A 26 8.59 -2.64 -5.27
CA SER A 26 9.83 -2.23 -5.94
C SER A 26 9.58 -1.14 -6.97
N PHE A 27 10.23 0.01 -6.80
CA PHE A 27 10.16 1.12 -7.75
C PHE A 27 11.30 1.10 -8.79
N ALA A 28 12.19 0.10 -8.77
CA ALA A 28 13.37 0.04 -9.62
C ALA A 28 13.06 0.21 -11.12
N ASN A 29 11.96 -0.39 -11.58
CA ASN A 29 11.56 -0.41 -12.99
C ASN A 29 10.54 0.66 -13.37
N THR A 30 10.42 1.73 -12.57
CA THR A 30 9.52 2.86 -12.86
C THR A 30 10.28 4.03 -13.48
N SER A 31 9.58 4.88 -14.23
CA SER A 31 10.16 6.04 -14.92
C SER A 31 10.84 7.04 -13.97
N LYS A 32 10.42 7.09 -12.70
CA LYS A 32 10.97 7.99 -11.67
C LYS A 32 11.22 7.27 -10.35
N SER A 33 11.94 6.16 -10.39
CA SER A 33 12.24 5.27 -9.25
C SER A 33 12.59 5.98 -7.94
N THR A 34 13.61 6.85 -7.96
CA THR A 34 14.05 7.59 -6.77
C THR A 34 12.98 8.53 -6.23
N LYS A 35 12.20 9.15 -7.11
CA LYS A 35 11.16 10.09 -6.72
C LYS A 35 9.99 9.35 -6.07
N PHE A 36 9.56 8.25 -6.68
CA PHE A 36 8.48 7.41 -6.16
C PHE A 36 8.83 6.79 -4.81
N PHE A 37 10.05 6.28 -4.68
CA PHE A 37 10.56 5.79 -3.40
C PHE A 37 10.51 6.86 -2.30
N LYS A 38 10.99 8.09 -2.58
CA LYS A 38 10.96 9.20 -1.62
C LYS A 38 9.55 9.65 -1.23
N ILE A 39 8.58 9.58 -2.15
CA ILE A 39 7.17 9.87 -1.85
C ILE A 39 6.68 8.90 -0.75
N ILE A 40 7.00 7.62 -0.87
CA ILE A 40 6.58 6.61 0.10
C ILE A 40 7.26 6.80 1.45
N GLU A 41 8.57 7.02 1.45
CA GLU A 41 9.30 7.33 2.70
C GLU A 41 8.74 8.56 3.41
N LYS A 42 8.34 9.59 2.67
CA LYS A 42 7.79 10.82 3.23
C LYS A 42 6.38 10.65 3.79
N HIS A 43 5.53 9.90 3.10
CA HIS A 43 4.09 9.89 3.38
C HIS A 43 3.59 8.67 4.15
N CYS A 44 4.37 7.58 4.21
CA CYS A 44 4.03 6.37 4.96
C CYS A 44 5.17 5.89 5.91
N PRO A 45 5.94 6.77 6.58
CA PRO A 45 7.16 6.37 7.30
C PRO A 45 6.89 5.34 8.41
N SER A 46 5.78 5.47 9.12
CA SER A 46 5.40 4.59 10.23
C SER A 46 4.86 3.23 9.78
N ASN A 47 4.49 3.08 8.52
CA ASN A 47 3.94 1.83 7.98
C ASN A 47 5.03 0.94 7.36
N ILE A 48 6.20 1.50 7.06
CA ILE A 48 7.32 0.79 6.42
C ILE A 48 7.96 -0.14 7.45
N GLU A 49 8.04 -1.41 7.12
CA GLU A 49 8.74 -2.42 7.92
C GLU A 49 10.24 -2.44 7.59
N SER A 50 10.58 -2.46 6.30
CA SER A 50 11.97 -2.39 5.83
C SER A 50 12.06 -1.60 4.54
N LYS A 51 13.24 -1.06 4.25
CA LYS A 51 13.50 -0.33 3.01
C LYS A 51 14.92 -0.56 2.52
N ASN A 52 15.07 -0.69 1.21
CA ASN A 52 16.38 -0.69 0.55
C ASN A 52 16.45 0.48 -0.44
N PRO A 53 17.19 1.55 -0.10
CA PRO A 53 17.38 2.69 -0.98
C PRO A 53 18.17 2.39 -2.26
N ILE A 54 18.97 1.30 -2.30
CA ILE A 54 19.73 0.90 -3.49
C ILE A 54 18.75 0.32 -4.51
N ASP A 55 17.96 -0.66 -4.10
CA ASP A 55 17.01 -1.36 -4.96
C ASP A 55 15.66 -0.63 -5.12
N LYS A 56 15.50 0.50 -4.43
CA LYS A 56 14.24 1.28 -4.37
C LYS A 56 13.05 0.41 -3.95
N THR A 57 13.27 -0.45 -2.96
CA THR A 57 12.25 -1.35 -2.41
C THR A 57 11.83 -0.93 -1.02
N VAL A 58 10.55 -1.12 -0.74
CA VAL A 58 9.96 -0.95 0.60
C VAL A 58 9.12 -2.19 0.91
N SER A 59 9.17 -2.67 2.15
CA SER A 59 8.27 -3.71 2.63
C SER A 59 7.27 -3.15 3.64
N PHE A 60 6.08 -3.72 3.63
CA PHE A 60 5.01 -3.43 4.58
C PHE A 60 4.48 -4.73 5.13
N LYS A 61 4.16 -4.75 6.43
CA LYS A 61 3.40 -5.86 7.00
C LYS A 61 2.00 -5.90 6.40
N LEU A 62 1.43 -7.10 6.30
CA LEU A 62 0.06 -7.33 5.84
C LEU A 62 -0.96 -6.43 6.56
N GLU A 63 -0.81 -6.27 7.88
CA GLU A 63 -1.70 -5.48 8.73
C GLU A 63 -1.64 -3.97 8.44
N GLU A 64 -0.52 -3.48 7.92
CA GLU A 64 -0.30 -2.07 7.63
C GLU A 64 -0.76 -1.67 6.22
N MET A 65 -0.95 -2.63 5.31
CA MET A 65 -1.36 -2.34 3.94
C MET A 65 -2.66 -1.52 3.82
N PRO A 66 -3.72 -1.74 4.62
CA PRO A 66 -4.87 -0.85 4.65
C PRO A 66 -4.49 0.60 4.94
N ASN A 67 -3.63 0.86 5.92
CA ASN A 67 -3.20 2.21 6.29
C ASN A 67 -2.38 2.86 5.16
N VAL A 68 -1.46 2.10 4.55
CA VAL A 68 -0.67 2.55 3.39
C VAL A 68 -1.60 2.96 2.25
N LEU A 69 -2.58 2.14 1.92
CA LEU A 69 -3.53 2.44 0.85
C LEU A 69 -4.30 3.72 1.12
N VAL A 70 -4.76 3.88 2.35
CA VAL A 70 -5.53 5.06 2.76
C VAL A 70 -4.67 6.30 2.69
N ASN A 71 -3.44 6.25 3.19
CA ASN A 71 -2.51 7.38 3.16
C ASN A 71 -2.17 7.80 1.72
N ILE A 72 -1.84 6.86 0.84
CA ILE A 72 -1.51 7.17 -0.55
C ILE A 72 -2.75 7.65 -1.32
N ARG A 73 -3.87 6.92 -1.20
CA ARG A 73 -5.12 7.25 -1.89
C ARG A 73 -5.64 8.61 -1.47
N ASN A 74 -5.78 8.85 -0.16
CA ASN A 74 -6.33 10.11 0.34
C ASN A 74 -5.44 11.28 -0.05
N ARG A 75 -4.12 11.21 0.12
CA ARG A 75 -3.22 12.31 -0.28
C ARG A 75 -3.26 12.58 -1.80
N PHE A 76 -3.43 11.55 -2.62
CA PHE A 76 -3.60 11.73 -4.07
C PHE A 76 -4.93 12.39 -4.44
N PHE A 77 -6.06 11.96 -3.83
CA PHE A 77 -7.37 12.53 -4.15
C PHE A 77 -7.61 13.90 -3.50
N HIS A 78 -7.21 14.14 -2.25
CA HIS A 78 -7.30 15.47 -1.62
C HIS A 78 -6.52 16.53 -2.39
N TYR A 79 -5.42 16.16 -3.06
CA TYR A 79 -4.74 17.04 -4.00
C TYR A 79 -5.60 17.36 -5.24
N LYS A 80 -6.30 16.36 -5.82
CA LYS A 80 -7.19 16.61 -6.96
C LYS A 80 -8.36 17.55 -6.63
N PHE A 81 -8.77 17.63 -5.36
CA PHE A 81 -9.89 18.46 -4.91
C PHE A 81 -9.48 19.76 -4.21
N GLY A 82 -8.17 20.06 -4.08
CA GLY A 82 -7.69 21.41 -3.75
C GLY A 82 -7.38 21.73 -2.29
N GLU A 83 -6.95 20.77 -1.46
CA GLU A 83 -6.63 21.03 -0.04
C GLU A 83 -5.12 21.12 0.28
N GLY A 84 -4.75 22.15 1.07
CA GLY A 84 -3.39 22.64 1.35
C GLY A 84 -2.54 21.83 2.34
N GLN A 85 -2.60 20.50 2.32
CA GLN A 85 -1.64 19.66 3.08
C GLN A 85 -0.43 19.25 2.22
N SER A 86 0.62 18.72 2.86
CA SER A 86 1.77 18.03 2.21
C SER A 86 1.28 16.78 1.48
N ASN A 87 0.58 16.99 0.38
CA ASN A 87 -0.07 15.98 -0.45
C ASN A 87 0.85 15.56 -1.60
N ILE A 88 0.57 14.41 -2.19
CA ILE A 88 1.34 13.92 -3.33
C ILE A 88 0.87 14.71 -4.56
N THR A 89 1.74 15.56 -5.11
CA THR A 89 1.34 16.42 -6.23
C THR A 89 1.45 15.68 -7.57
N ILE A 90 0.68 16.11 -8.58
CA ILE A 90 0.82 15.58 -9.95
C ILE A 90 2.24 15.86 -10.49
N LYS A 91 2.89 16.95 -10.07
CA LYS A 91 4.31 17.21 -10.41
C LYS A 91 5.24 16.16 -9.79
N ASP A 92 4.84 15.59 -8.65
CA ASP A 92 5.62 14.56 -7.96
C ASP A 92 5.57 13.22 -8.67
N ILE A 93 4.39 12.83 -9.14
CA ILE A 93 4.18 11.54 -9.80
C ILE A 93 4.45 11.62 -11.32
N ALA A 94 4.11 12.74 -11.96
CA ALA A 94 4.11 12.99 -13.42
C ALA A 94 3.26 12.02 -14.25
N ASN A 95 3.47 10.71 -14.11
CA ASN A 95 2.65 9.64 -14.70
C ASN A 95 2.02 8.81 -13.58
N THR A 96 0.71 8.97 -13.40
CA THR A 96 -0.05 8.29 -12.34
C THR A 96 -0.09 6.79 -12.55
N ASP A 97 -0.22 6.35 -13.79
CA ASP A 97 -0.33 4.93 -14.11
C ASP A 97 0.96 4.21 -13.76
N ASP A 98 2.11 4.82 -14.05
CA ASP A 98 3.42 4.26 -13.73
C ASP A 98 3.64 4.14 -12.22
N PHE A 99 3.22 5.15 -11.44
CA PHE A 99 3.29 5.10 -9.98
C PHE A 99 2.36 4.03 -9.40
N PHE A 100 1.09 4.03 -9.81
CA PHE A 100 0.09 3.10 -9.27
C PHE A 100 0.24 1.68 -9.80
N LYS A 101 0.90 1.44 -10.93
CA LYS A 101 1.14 0.09 -11.46
C LYS A 101 1.84 -0.82 -10.45
N VAL A 102 2.82 -0.29 -9.73
CA VAL A 102 3.55 -1.06 -8.71
C VAL A 102 2.66 -1.37 -7.50
N PHE A 103 1.86 -0.39 -7.08
CA PHE A 103 0.88 -0.55 -6.01
C PHE A 103 -0.21 -1.55 -6.39
N ASN A 104 -0.76 -1.47 -7.60
CA ASN A 104 -1.81 -2.36 -8.08
C ASN A 104 -1.38 -3.82 -7.99
N LYS A 105 -0.12 -4.14 -8.35
CA LYS A 105 0.40 -5.51 -8.20
C LYS A 105 0.40 -5.96 -6.74
N ALA A 106 0.93 -5.13 -5.84
CA ALA A 106 0.96 -5.45 -4.41
C ALA A 106 -0.45 -5.56 -3.80
N ILE A 107 -1.38 -4.70 -4.21
CA ILE A 107 -2.78 -4.70 -3.78
C ILE A 107 -3.50 -5.94 -4.27
N CYS A 108 -3.33 -6.32 -5.53
CA CYS A 108 -3.93 -7.55 -6.05
C CYS A 108 -3.42 -8.76 -5.29
N SER A 109 -2.11 -8.86 -5.01
CA SER A 109 -1.57 -9.93 -4.16
C SER A 109 -2.18 -9.90 -2.75
N TYR A 110 -2.30 -8.72 -2.15
CA TYR A 110 -2.95 -8.52 -0.85
C TYR A 110 -4.42 -8.99 -0.84
N LEU A 111 -5.21 -8.58 -1.85
CA LEU A 111 -6.62 -8.97 -2.00
C LEU A 111 -6.78 -10.47 -2.28
N SER A 112 -5.86 -11.08 -3.03
CA SER A 112 -5.86 -12.52 -3.25
C SER A 112 -5.62 -13.28 -1.95
N VAL A 113 -4.67 -12.83 -1.11
CA VAL A 113 -4.42 -13.44 0.22
C VAL A 113 -5.67 -13.35 1.09
N ILE A 114 -6.33 -12.18 1.13
CA ILE A 114 -7.60 -12.02 1.87
C ILE A 114 -8.67 -12.96 1.32
N THR A 115 -8.91 -12.94 0.01
CA THR A 115 -9.98 -13.70 -0.64
C THR A 115 -9.80 -15.20 -0.45
N LEU A 116 -8.60 -15.73 -0.70
CA LEU A 116 -8.30 -17.15 -0.52
C LEU A 116 -8.51 -17.59 0.92
N ASN A 117 -8.15 -16.75 1.90
CA ASN A 117 -8.35 -17.08 3.31
C ASN A 117 -9.82 -17.06 3.72
N ILE A 118 -10.62 -16.11 3.23
CA ILE A 118 -12.07 -16.08 3.46
C ILE A 118 -12.70 -17.34 2.88
N CYS A 119 -12.46 -17.62 1.59
CA CYS A 119 -13.00 -18.80 0.94
C CYS A 119 -12.55 -20.11 1.58
N TYR A 120 -11.31 -20.20 2.07
CA TYR A 120 -10.80 -21.41 2.72
C TYR A 120 -11.41 -21.63 4.13
N LYS A 121 -11.76 -20.56 4.84
CA LYS A 121 -12.46 -20.66 6.14
C LYS A 121 -13.88 -21.18 6.00
N ASP A 122 -14.57 -20.83 4.92
CA ASP A 122 -15.95 -21.28 4.65
C ASP A 122 -16.02 -22.72 4.10
N ILE A 123 -14.87 -23.36 3.82
CA ILE A 123 -14.77 -24.75 3.33
C ILE A 123 -14.50 -25.76 4.48
N LYS A 124 -14.28 -25.29 5.71
CA LYS A 124 -14.15 -26.14 6.91
C LYS A 124 -15.40 -26.06 7.78
#